data_AF-A0A2V9V6M0-F1
#
_entry.id   AF-A0A2V9V6M0-F1
#
_cell.length_a   1.000
_cell.length_b   1.000
_cell.length_c   1.000
_cell.angle_alpha   90.00
_cell.angle_beta   90.00
_cell.angle_gamma   90.00
#
_symmetry.space_group_name_H-M   'P 1'
#
loop_
_entity.id
_entity.type
_entity.pdbx_description
1 polymer ?
#
loop_
_entity_poly.entity_id
_entity_poly.type
_entity_poly.pdbx_seq_one_letter_code
_entity_poly.pdbx_strand_id
1 'polypeptide(L)'
;MLAANAAPAPPMDHPRAVVPYRPPVTSALVGINIAVFVLMTLRGVSLTNPGTAQLVNWGANWGPLTLDGQPWRALTSNYVHIGIVHILLNMWCLWDLGRLAERIFGGLTLFLIYTLCGLAGSIASLWMHPMVFGAVPSPSKGYSAPCAAC
;
A
#
# COMPACT_ATOMS: atom_id res chain seq x y z
N MET A 1 -55.83 -3.06 -52.71
CA MET A 1 -55.06 -2.23 -51.76
C MET A 1 -54.75 -3.08 -50.53
N LEU A 2 -53.63 -3.80 -50.52
CA LEU A 2 -53.19 -4.53 -49.32
C LEU A 2 -52.45 -3.55 -48.42
N ALA A 3 -52.99 -3.30 -47.23
CA ALA A 3 -52.26 -2.65 -46.16
C ALA A 3 -51.12 -3.59 -45.74
N ALA A 4 -49.87 -3.21 -46.04
CA ALA A 4 -48.72 -3.87 -45.48
C ALA A 4 -48.73 -3.61 -43.97
N ASN A 5 -49.09 -4.63 -43.19
CA ASN A 5 -48.92 -4.60 -41.74
C ASN A 5 -47.42 -4.51 -41.45
N ALA A 6 -46.96 -3.31 -41.10
CA ALA A 6 -45.59 -3.11 -40.65
C ALA A 6 -45.36 -3.96 -39.39
N ALA A 7 -44.27 -4.72 -39.39
CA ALA A 7 -43.87 -5.48 -38.20
C ALA A 7 -43.65 -4.51 -37.03
N PRO A 8 -44.00 -4.91 -35.79
CA PRO A 8 -43.71 -4.09 -34.61
C PRO A 8 -42.21 -3.83 -34.51
N ALA A 9 -41.84 -2.59 -34.17
CA ALA A 9 -40.45 -2.21 -33.98
C ALA A 9 -39.78 -3.14 -32.95
N PRO A 10 -38.47 -3.44 -33.12
CA PRO A 10 -37.74 -4.23 -32.14
C PRO A 10 -37.80 -3.56 -30.75
N PRO A 11 -37.79 -4.34 -29.67
CA PRO A 11 -37.75 -3.78 -28.32
C PRO A 11 -36.51 -2.90 -28.18
N MET A 12 -36.71 -1.66 -27.75
CA MET A 12 -35.63 -0.75 -27.41
C MET A 12 -34.91 -1.30 -26.17
N ASP A 13 -33.62 -1.64 -26.29
CA ASP A 13 -32.82 -2.06 -25.13
C ASP A 13 -32.68 -0.85 -24.19
N HIS A 14 -33.36 -0.90 -23.05
CA HIS A 14 -33.22 0.12 -22.03
C HIS A 14 -31.78 0.06 -21.51
N PRO A 15 -31.03 1.17 -21.47
CA PRO A 15 -29.68 1.17 -20.93
C PRO A 15 -29.69 0.53 -19.54
N ARG A 16 -29.09 -0.66 -19.41
CA ARG A 16 -28.94 -1.30 -18.12
C ARG A 16 -28.21 -0.33 -17.21
N ALA A 17 -28.79 -0.06 -16.04
CA ALA A 17 -28.16 0.79 -15.05
C ALA A 17 -26.73 0.28 -14.80
N VAL A 18 -25.73 1.11 -15.07
CA VAL A 18 -24.33 0.79 -14.79
C VAL A 18 -24.18 0.85 -13.27
N VAL A 19 -24.28 -0.31 -12.61
CA VAL A 19 -24.02 -0.40 -11.17
C VAL A 19 -22.54 -0.09 -10.94
N PRO A 20 -22.19 0.95 -10.16
CA PRO A 20 -20.79 1.29 -9.93
C PRO A 20 -20.08 0.11 -9.26
N TYR A 21 -18.99 -0.37 -9.87
CA TYR A 21 -18.16 -1.38 -9.24
C TYR A 21 -17.53 -0.83 -7.97
N ARG A 22 -17.86 -1.46 -6.84
CA ARG A 22 -17.31 -1.16 -5.52
C ARG A 22 -16.14 -2.13 -5.27
N PRO A 23 -14.91 -1.62 -5.07
CA PRO A 23 -13.71 -2.41 -4.83
C PRO A 23 -13.46 -2.55 -3.32
N PRO A 24 -14.08 -3.52 -2.62
CA PRO A 24 -14.01 -3.59 -1.16
C PRO A 24 -12.58 -3.73 -0.63
N VAL A 25 -11.73 -4.53 -1.28
CA VAL A 25 -10.37 -4.79 -0.79
C VAL A 25 -9.47 -3.58 -1.03
N THR A 26 -9.53 -2.98 -2.22
CA THR A 26 -8.79 -1.75 -2.53
C THR A 26 -9.17 -0.64 -1.54
N SER A 27 -10.47 -0.48 -1.26
CA SER A 27 -10.96 0.53 -0.32
C SER A 27 -10.48 0.26 1.10
N ALA A 28 -10.45 -1.02 1.52
CA ALA A 28 -9.94 -1.40 2.83
C ALA A 28 -8.44 -1.14 2.96
N LEU A 29 -7.63 -1.52 1.97
CA LEU A 29 -6.18 -1.28 1.98
C LEU A 29 -5.85 0.21 1.99
N VAL A 30 -6.52 1.01 1.18
CA VAL A 30 -6.38 2.47 1.20
C VAL A 30 -6.76 3.03 2.57
N GLY A 31 -7.90 2.60 3.12
CA GLY A 31 -8.36 3.01 4.44
C GLY A 31 -7.37 2.68 5.56
N ILE A 32 -6.78 1.49 5.56
CA ILE A 32 -5.78 1.07 6.55
C ILE A 32 -4.53 1.94 6.48
N ASN A 33 -3.99 2.16 5.28
CA ASN A 33 -2.79 2.99 5.10
C ASN A 33 -3.01 4.44 5.56
N ILE A 34 -4.16 5.03 5.19
CA ILE A 34 -4.54 6.36 5.63
C ILE A 34 -4.70 6.40 7.16
N ALA A 35 -5.36 5.41 7.75
CA ALA A 35 -5.57 5.34 9.19
C ALA A 35 -4.23 5.26 9.96
N VAL A 36 -3.30 4.42 9.51
CA VAL A 36 -1.97 4.30 10.11
C VAL A 36 -1.23 5.63 10.03
N PHE A 37 -1.22 6.28 8.87
CA PHE A 37 -0.55 7.57 8.70
C PHE A 37 -1.19 8.69 9.54
N VAL A 38 -2.51 8.75 9.63
CA VAL A 38 -3.21 9.69 10.51
C VAL A 38 -2.82 9.43 11.97
N LEU A 39 -2.81 8.17 12.42
CA LEU A 39 -2.38 7.84 13.77
C LEU A 39 -0.91 8.21 14.04
N MET A 40 -0.01 8.02 13.07
CA MET A 40 1.38 8.47 13.15
C MET A 40 1.46 9.99 13.38
N THR A 41 0.75 10.76 12.57
CA THR A 41 0.77 12.24 12.66
C THR A 41 0.16 12.75 13.97
N LEU A 42 -0.94 12.14 14.44
CA LEU A 42 -1.55 12.45 15.73
C LEU A 42 -0.62 12.14 16.93
N ARG A 43 0.31 11.20 16.78
CA ARG A 43 1.32 10.87 17.79
C ARG A 43 2.63 11.66 17.64
N GLY A 44 2.64 12.71 16.80
CA GLY A 44 3.77 13.64 16.69
C GLY A 44 4.79 13.30 15.60
N VAL A 45 4.46 12.41 14.67
CA VAL A 45 5.28 12.18 13.46
C VAL A 45 5.05 13.33 12.48
N SER A 46 6.13 13.94 11.99
CA SER A 46 6.04 15.05 11.03
C SER A 46 5.43 14.59 9.70
N LEU A 47 4.56 15.42 9.12
CA LEU A 47 3.90 15.17 7.83
C LEU A 47 4.87 15.17 6.65
N THR A 48 5.98 15.89 6.74
CA THR A 48 6.88 16.16 5.60
C THR A 48 8.29 15.65 5.82
N ASN A 49 8.75 15.58 7.07
CA ASN A 49 10.10 15.13 7.39
C ASN A 49 10.10 14.35 8.73
N PRO A 50 9.54 13.12 8.75
CA PRO A 50 9.53 12.29 9.94
C PRO A 50 10.93 11.79 10.29
N GLY A 51 11.27 11.80 11.58
CA GLY A 51 12.55 11.28 12.04
C GLY A 51 12.62 9.76 11.91
N THR A 52 13.78 9.23 11.54
CA THR A 52 14.03 7.78 11.41
C THR A 52 13.62 6.99 12.65
N ALA A 53 13.96 7.50 13.85
CA ALA A 53 13.59 6.86 15.11
C ALA A 53 12.07 6.78 15.33
N GLN A 54 11.33 7.81 14.89
CA GLN A 54 9.87 7.81 14.99
C GLN A 54 9.26 6.75 14.06
N LEU A 55 9.78 6.62 12.85
CA LEU A 55 9.34 5.61 11.88
C LEU A 55 9.63 4.18 12.37
N VAL A 56 10.81 3.94 12.94
CA VAL A 56 11.16 2.65 13.53
C VAL A 56 10.22 2.32 14.69
N ASN A 57 9.86 3.28 15.55
CA ASN A 57 8.87 3.03 16.62
C ASN A 57 7.50 2.63 16.08
N TRP A 58 7.12 3.08 14.89
CA TRP A 58 5.89 2.71 14.21
C TRP A 58 5.97 1.41 13.40
N GLY A 59 7.12 0.74 13.38
CA GLY A 59 7.29 -0.54 12.69
C GLY A 59 7.92 -0.44 11.32
N ALA A 60 8.59 0.68 11.00
CA ALA A 60 9.46 0.72 9.82
C ALA A 60 10.55 -0.35 9.89
N ASN A 61 10.98 -0.81 8.72
CA ASN A 61 11.97 -1.86 8.62
C ASN A 61 13.35 -1.31 8.95
N TRP A 62 14.00 -1.90 9.95
CA TRP A 62 15.36 -1.56 10.36
C TRP A 62 16.14 -2.85 10.64
N GLY A 63 17.21 -3.06 9.88
CA GLY A 63 18.02 -4.28 9.86
C GLY A 63 18.25 -4.98 11.21
N PRO A 64 18.82 -4.32 12.23
CA PRO A 64 19.13 -4.98 13.50
C PRO A 64 17.87 -5.47 14.17
N LEU A 65 16.83 -4.63 14.30
CA LEU A 65 15.64 -5.06 15.02
C LEU A 65 14.88 -6.12 14.23
N THR A 66 14.80 -5.97 12.91
CA THR A 66 14.08 -6.95 12.08
C THR A 66 14.74 -8.33 12.11
N LEU A 67 16.07 -8.38 12.11
CA LEU A 67 16.85 -9.61 12.10
C LEU A 67 17.13 -10.18 13.50
N ASP A 68 17.12 -9.35 14.54
CA ASP A 68 17.46 -9.68 15.94
C ASP A 68 16.20 -9.80 16.83
N GLY A 69 15.09 -10.29 16.26
CA GLY A 69 13.91 -10.71 17.03
C GLY A 69 12.59 -9.99 16.74
N GLN A 70 12.53 -9.07 15.76
CA GLN A 70 11.29 -8.39 15.37
C GLN A 70 10.99 -8.54 13.87
N PRO A 71 10.86 -9.78 13.34
CA PRO A 71 10.65 -10.02 11.90
C PRO A 71 9.31 -9.47 11.37
N TRP A 72 8.34 -9.23 12.25
CA TRP A 72 7.07 -8.57 11.93
C TRP A 72 7.28 -7.19 11.31
N ARG A 73 8.43 -6.54 11.54
CA ARG A 73 8.79 -5.23 10.98
C ARG A 73 8.83 -5.22 9.47
N ALA A 74 9.20 -6.35 8.85
CA ALA A 74 9.22 -6.48 7.39
C ALA A 74 7.80 -6.50 6.79
N LEU A 75 6.78 -6.80 7.59
CA LEU A 75 5.38 -6.76 7.19
C LEU A 75 4.74 -5.42 7.55
N THR A 76 5.00 -4.89 8.74
CA THR A 76 4.41 -3.62 9.19
C THR A 76 4.95 -2.42 8.44
N SER A 77 6.21 -2.48 7.96
CA SER A 77 6.78 -1.45 7.11
C SER A 77 5.94 -1.16 5.88
N ASN A 78 5.17 -2.15 5.41
CA ASN A 78 4.26 -2.06 4.25
C ASN A 78 3.11 -1.04 4.42
N TYR A 79 2.95 -0.51 5.63
CA TYR A 79 1.89 0.44 5.99
C TYR A 79 2.43 1.75 6.58
N VAL A 80 3.73 1.82 6.86
CA VAL A 80 4.38 3.00 7.46
C VAL A 80 4.90 3.90 6.35
N HIS A 81 4.51 5.17 6.36
CA HIS A 81 4.83 6.13 5.30
C HIS A 81 5.73 7.28 5.80
N ILE A 82 6.72 7.67 4.99
CA ILE A 82 7.75 8.69 5.32
C ILE A 82 7.27 10.12 5.02
N GLY A 83 6.00 10.32 4.66
CA GLY A 83 5.43 11.66 4.53
C GLY A 83 4.19 11.74 3.63
N ILE A 84 3.60 12.94 3.59
CA ILE A 84 2.33 13.21 2.95
C ILE A 84 2.37 13.00 1.44
N VAL A 85 3.42 13.45 0.77
CA VAL A 85 3.56 13.26 -0.69
C VAL A 85 3.67 11.78 -1.02
N HIS A 86 4.40 11.02 -0.20
CA HIS A 86 4.63 9.60 -0.40
C HIS A 86 3.34 8.79 -0.25
N ILE A 87 2.54 9.06 0.79
CA ILE A 87 1.24 8.38 0.95
C ILE A 87 0.24 8.80 -0.13
N LEU A 88 0.19 10.07 -0.53
CA LEU A 88 -0.73 10.51 -1.58
C LEU A 88 -0.45 9.80 -2.90
N LEU A 89 0.82 9.67 -3.30
CA LEU A 89 1.20 8.94 -4.50
C LEU A 89 0.84 7.45 -4.40
N ASN A 90 1.16 6.80 -3.27
CA ASN A 90 0.84 5.39 -3.06
C ASN A 90 -0.67 5.14 -3.08
N MET A 91 -1.46 5.99 -2.42
CA MET A 91 -2.90 5.83 -2.39
C MET A 91 -3.53 6.13 -3.75
N TRP A 92 -2.97 7.05 -4.54
CA TRP A 92 -3.41 7.28 -5.91
C TRP A 92 -3.15 6.05 -6.78
N CYS A 93 -1.92 5.52 -6.77
CA CYS A 93 -1.56 4.31 -7.51
C CYS A 93 -2.38 3.09 -7.06
N LEU A 94 -2.52 2.88 -5.75
CA LEU A 94 -3.29 1.78 -5.18
C LEU A 94 -4.78 1.90 -5.51
N TRP A 95 -5.34 3.11 -5.49
CA TRP A 95 -6.74 3.31 -5.84
C TRP A 95 -7.02 3.04 -7.32
N ASP A 96 -6.17 3.52 -8.22
CA ASP A 96 -6.41 3.34 -9.66
C ASP A 96 -6.07 1.92 -10.12
N LEU A 97 -4.84 1.47 -9.85
CA LEU A 97 -4.36 0.14 -10.24
C LEU A 97 -5.02 -0.96 -9.42
N GLY A 98 -5.27 -0.74 -8.12
CA GLY A 98 -5.93 -1.72 -7.26
C GLY A 98 -7.36 -1.98 -7.69
N ARG A 99 -8.12 -0.94 -8.10
CA ARG A 99 -9.49 -1.12 -8.63
C ARG A 99 -9.51 -1.96 -9.90
N LEU A 100 -8.56 -1.70 -10.81
CA LEU A 100 -8.43 -2.47 -12.03
C LEU A 100 -8.02 -3.92 -11.72
N ALA A 101 -7.02 -4.11 -10.87
CA ALA A 101 -6.53 -5.42 -10.46
C ALA A 101 -7.59 -6.23 -9.70
N GLU A 102 -8.36 -5.62 -8.79
CA GLU A 102 -9.43 -6.29 -8.06
C GLU A 102 -10.55 -6.76 -9.00
N ARG A 103 -10.83 -5.98 -10.04
CA ARG A 103 -11.83 -6.34 -11.06
C ARG A 103 -11.36 -7.48 -11.97
N ILE A 104 -10.07 -7.57 -12.26
CA ILE A 104 -9.50 -8.58 -13.16
C ILE A 104 -9.16 -9.88 -12.40
N PHE A 105 -8.50 -9.77 -11.25
CA PHE A 105 -7.92 -10.90 -10.52
C PHE A 105 -8.66 -11.26 -9.23
N GLY A 106 -9.58 -10.42 -8.76
CA GLY A 106 -10.30 -10.59 -7.49
C GLY A 106 -9.58 -10.01 -6.28
N GLY A 107 -10.34 -9.81 -5.20
CA GLY A 107 -9.88 -9.15 -3.97
C GLY A 107 -8.78 -9.89 -3.22
N LEU A 108 -8.87 -11.22 -3.10
CA LEU A 108 -7.85 -12.01 -2.41
C LEU A 108 -6.50 -11.91 -3.14
N THR A 109 -6.51 -11.99 -4.46
CA THR A 109 -5.30 -11.88 -5.28
C THR A 109 -4.65 -10.51 -5.13
N LEU A 110 -5.44 -9.42 -5.15
CA LEU A 110 -4.94 -8.08 -4.87
C LEU A 110 -4.28 -7.99 -3.49
N PHE A 111 -4.95 -8.51 -2.44
CA PHE A 111 -4.41 -8.49 -1.08
C PHE A 111 -3.07 -9.23 -0.97
N LEU A 112 -2.97 -10.40 -1.59
CA LEU A 112 -1.74 -11.19 -1.61
C LEU A 112 -0.63 -10.47 -2.37
N ILE A 113 -0.91 -9.92 -3.56
CA ILE A 113 0.07 -9.16 -4.34
C ILE A 113 0.57 -7.96 -3.52
N TYR A 114 -0.34 -7.17 -2.95
CA TYR A 114 0.00 -6.00 -2.13
C TYR A 114 0.93 -6.39 -0.97
N THR A 115 0.57 -7.43 -0.22
CA THR A 115 1.31 -7.87 0.97
C THR A 115 2.66 -8.49 0.62
N LEU A 116 2.69 -9.36 -0.40
CA LEU A 116 3.91 -10.07 -0.80
C LEU A 116 4.91 -9.15 -1.50
N CYS A 117 4.45 -8.19 -2.30
CA CYS A 117 5.31 -7.18 -2.89
C CYS A 117 5.98 -6.31 -1.82
N GLY A 118 5.22 -5.85 -0.82
CA GLY A 118 5.76 -5.11 0.32
C GLY A 118 6.78 -5.90 1.13
N LEU A 119 6.46 -7.17 1.41
CA LEU A 119 7.37 -8.07 2.12
C LEU A 119 8.66 -8.33 1.31
N ALA A 120 8.53 -8.61 0.01
CA ALA A 120 9.66 -8.81 -0.88
C ALA A 120 10.53 -7.55 -0.98
N GLY A 121 9.92 -6.37 -1.07
CA GLY A 121 10.63 -5.09 -1.04
C GLY A 121 11.37 -4.87 0.28
N SER A 122 10.76 -5.21 1.40
CA SER A 122 11.37 -5.13 2.72
C SER A 122 12.55 -6.09 2.88
N ILE A 123 12.43 -7.32 2.38
CA ILE A 123 13.54 -8.30 2.36
C ILE A 123 14.65 -7.85 1.42
N ALA A 124 14.31 -7.37 0.21
CA ALA A 124 15.27 -6.84 -0.73
C ALA A 124 16.03 -5.63 -0.15
N SER A 125 15.35 -4.75 0.59
CA SER A 125 16.00 -3.64 1.30
C SER A 125 16.95 -4.12 2.38
N LEU A 126 16.61 -5.18 3.14
CA LEU A 126 17.52 -5.77 4.13
C LEU A 126 18.76 -6.36 3.46
N TRP A 127 18.59 -6.93 2.27
CA TRP A 127 19.68 -7.55 1.52
C TRP A 127 20.61 -6.52 0.85
N MET A 128 20.04 -5.47 0.26
CA MET A 128 20.78 -4.42 -0.46
C MET A 128 21.42 -3.38 0.48
N HIS A 129 20.83 -3.14 1.65
CA HIS A 129 21.38 -2.27 2.69
C HIS A 129 21.62 -3.05 3.99
N PRO A 130 22.60 -3.98 4.00
CA PRO A 130 22.85 -4.91 5.09
C PRO A 130 23.56 -4.29 6.30
N MET A 131 23.54 -2.96 6.50
CA MET A 131 24.38 -2.29 7.51
C MET A 131 24.04 -2.62 8.96
N VAL A 132 23.22 -3.65 9.21
CA VAL A 132 23.16 -4.30 10.50
C VAL A 132 23.02 -5.82 10.40
N PHE A 133 23.98 -6.45 9.73
CA PHE A 133 24.37 -7.82 10.05
C PHE A 133 25.59 -7.78 10.98
N GLY A 134 25.60 -8.68 11.96
CA GLY A 134 26.39 -8.57 13.19
C GLY A 134 27.90 -8.33 13.03
N ALA A 135 28.45 -7.75 14.12
CA ALA A 135 29.86 -7.65 14.49
C ALA A 135 30.72 -6.49 13.92
N VAL A 136 30.29 -5.22 14.07
CA VAL A 136 31.19 -4.12 14.50
C VAL A 136 30.35 -3.00 15.16
N PRO A 137 30.62 -2.58 16.42
CA PRO A 137 30.10 -1.32 16.94
C PRO A 137 30.95 -0.17 16.39
N SER A 138 30.42 0.63 15.45
CA SER A 138 31.06 1.88 15.01
C SER A 138 30.35 3.08 15.64
N PRO A 139 31.02 3.87 16.50
CA PRO A 139 30.36 4.87 17.34
C PRO A 139 30.26 6.28 16.73
N SER A 140 30.51 6.49 15.43
CA SER A 140 30.79 7.85 14.93
C SER A 140 30.08 8.32 13.66
N LYS A 141 29.01 7.65 13.20
CA LYS A 141 28.19 8.19 12.11
C LYS A 141 26.72 8.21 12.50
N GLY A 142 26.15 9.42 12.55
CA GLY A 142 24.72 9.62 12.77
C GLY A 142 23.94 8.68 11.86
N TYR A 143 23.01 7.93 12.47
CA TYR A 143 22.21 6.90 11.83
C TYR A 143 21.27 7.50 10.78
N SER A 144 21.76 7.78 9.59
CA SER A 144 20.97 8.13 8.41
C SER A 144 21.00 6.97 7.40
N ALA A 145 20.69 5.75 7.87
CA ALA A 145 20.28 4.70 6.94
C ALA A 145 18.82 4.97 6.55
N PRO A 146 18.44 4.89 5.27
CA PRO A 146 17.04 4.96 4.89
C PRO A 146 16.35 3.72 5.45
N CYS A 147 15.63 3.86 6.55
CA CYS A 147 14.67 2.84 6.97
C CYS A 147 13.70 2.62 5.81
N ALA A 148 13.57 1.39 5.35
CA ALA A 148 12.53 1.04 4.38
C ALA A 148 11.18 1.10 5.10
N ALA A 149 10.54 2.26 4.98
CA ALA A 149 9.13 2.45 5.29
C ALA A 149 8.42 2.58 3.94
N CYS A 150 7.82 1.47 3.50
CA CYS A 150 7.03 1.29 2.29
C CYS A 150 6.39 -0.08 2.33
#